data_AF-A0A2I0LCW6-F1
#
_entry.id   AF-A0A2I0LCW6-F1
#
_cell.length_a   1.000
_cell.length_b   1.000
_cell.length_c   1.000
_cell.angle_alpha   90.00
_cell.angle_beta   90.00
_cell.angle_gamma   90.00
#
_symmetry.space_group_name_H-M   'P 1'
#
loop_
_entity.id
_entity.type
_entity.pdbx_description
1 polymer ?
#
loop_
_entity_poly.entity_id
_entity_poly.type
_entity_poly.pdbx_seq_one_letter_code
_entity_poly.pdbx_strand_id
1 'polypeptide(L)'
;MDAYQVNAASAIEIITGLVKTLQAINGTTWHDTFLSLWISALRLVQRERDPIEGPMPRLDTRLCMLLSITPLVIANLIEEEETALSEAADCGSPNPMRENTGEGNRRNDLMSSLQMLGDFQGLLTPPRSIVSAANQAAAKAMLFLSGINVGSSYFECVNVKDMPLNCSGNMRHLIVEACIARNLLDTSAYFWPGYVNGHINQMPPNFPTQVPSWSSFMKGAPLTPALINALVSSPASR
;
A
#
# COMPACT_ATOMS: atom_id res chain seq x y z
N MET A 1 -27.12 -28.73 0.12
CA MET A 1 -25.92 -27.93 -0.20
C MET A 1 -26.34 -26.51 0.06
N ASP A 2 -26.13 -26.08 1.30
CA ASP A 2 -26.77 -24.87 1.81
C ASP A 2 -26.09 -23.66 1.19
N ALA A 3 -26.88 -22.88 0.46
CA ALA A 3 -26.47 -21.61 -0.10
C ALA A 3 -26.11 -20.69 1.07
N TYR A 4 -24.82 -20.64 1.40
CA TYR A 4 -24.27 -19.57 2.22
C TYR A 4 -24.66 -18.27 1.53
N GLN A 5 -25.62 -17.55 2.13
CA GLN A 5 -25.95 -16.18 1.76
C GLN A 5 -24.65 -15.38 1.86
N VAL A 6 -24.03 -15.12 0.71
CA VAL A 6 -22.94 -14.16 0.62
C VAL A 6 -23.59 -12.83 0.99
N ASN A 7 -23.18 -12.27 2.12
CA ASN A 7 -23.67 -10.98 2.59
C ASN A 7 -23.54 -9.97 1.44
N ALA A 8 -24.62 -9.27 1.09
CA ALA A 8 -24.64 -8.33 -0.03
C ALA A 8 -23.71 -7.11 0.23
N ALA A 9 -23.36 -6.89 1.50
CA ALA A 9 -22.45 -5.84 1.92
C ALA A 9 -20.99 -6.26 1.75
N SER A 10 -20.22 -5.39 1.09
CA SER A 10 -18.77 -5.57 0.95
C SER A 10 -18.09 -5.50 2.33
N ALA A 11 -17.01 -6.27 2.53
CA ALA A 11 -16.22 -6.21 3.76
C ALA A 11 -15.75 -4.79 4.08
N ILE A 12 -15.51 -3.98 3.04
CA ILE A 12 -15.11 -2.58 3.16
C ILE A 12 -16.26 -1.77 3.77
N GLU A 13 -17.49 -1.89 3.27
CA GLU A 13 -18.67 -1.18 3.77
C GLU A 13 -18.96 -1.52 5.24
N ILE A 14 -18.87 -2.81 5.60
CA ILE A 14 -19.08 -3.28 6.97
C ILE A 14 -18.05 -2.62 7.90
N ILE A 15 -16.77 -2.67 7.53
CA ILE A 15 -15.70 -2.09 8.37
C ILE A 15 -15.81 -0.57 8.41
N THR A 16 -16.12 0.10 7.30
CA THR A 16 -16.37 1.55 7.25
C THR A 16 -17.49 1.94 8.22
N GLY A 17 -18.62 1.22 8.20
CA GLY A 17 -19.71 1.45 9.14
C GLY A 17 -19.28 1.26 10.60
N LEU A 18 -18.56 0.16 10.89
CA LEU A 18 -18.04 -0.10 12.23
C LEU A 18 -17.08 0.99 12.71
N VAL A 19 -16.15 1.44 11.86
CA VAL A 19 -15.20 2.52 12.20
C VAL A 19 -15.94 3.81 12.54
N LYS A 20 -16.96 4.20 11.77
CA LYS A 20 -17.79 5.38 12.09
C LYS A 20 -18.53 5.23 13.40
N THR A 21 -19.16 4.08 13.64
CA THR A 21 -19.89 3.86 14.89
C THR A 21 -18.95 3.91 16.10
N LEU A 22 -17.76 3.31 16.00
CA LEU A 22 -16.76 3.36 17.06
C LEU A 22 -16.23 4.78 17.28
N GLN A 23 -15.98 5.53 16.21
CA GLN A 23 -15.55 6.93 16.30
C GLN A 23 -16.64 7.79 16.99
N ALA A 24 -17.90 7.61 16.62
CA ALA A 24 -19.03 8.35 17.17
C ALA A 24 -19.29 8.01 18.65
N ILE A 25 -19.20 6.73 19.02
CA ILE A 25 -19.38 6.28 20.41
C ILE A 25 -18.26 6.79 21.30
N ASN A 26 -17.01 6.74 20.81
CA ASN A 26 -15.85 7.14 21.61
C ASN A 26 -15.55 8.64 21.54
N GLY A 27 -16.20 9.39 20.65
CA GLY A 27 -15.96 10.81 20.44
C GLY A 27 -14.52 11.13 20.02
N THR A 28 -13.84 10.20 19.33
CA THR A 28 -12.43 10.35 18.95
C THR A 28 -12.24 11.22 17.72
N THR A 29 -11.07 11.83 17.57
CA THR A 29 -10.69 12.52 16.33
C THR A 29 -10.52 11.51 15.18
N TRP A 30 -10.59 11.97 13.92
CA TRP A 30 -10.28 11.10 12.78
C TRP A 30 -8.82 10.64 12.79
N HIS A 31 -7.90 11.48 13.25
CA HIS A 31 -6.49 11.12 13.47
C HIS A 31 -6.36 9.89 14.39
N ASP A 32 -6.95 9.95 15.59
CA ASP A 32 -6.88 8.84 16.56
C ASP A 32 -7.58 7.58 16.04
N THR A 33 -8.66 7.76 15.29
CA THR A 33 -9.43 6.68 14.68
C THR A 33 -8.60 5.95 13.62
N PHE A 34 -7.93 6.69 12.72
CA PHE A 34 -7.03 6.11 11.72
C PHE A 34 -5.82 5.46 12.36
N LEU A 35 -5.18 6.10 13.33
CA LEU A 35 -4.06 5.53 14.06
C LEU A 35 -4.45 4.21 14.73
N SER A 36 -5.60 4.18 15.42
CA SER A 36 -6.12 2.98 16.07
C SER A 36 -6.45 1.87 15.09
N LEU A 37 -6.97 2.21 13.91
CA LEU A 37 -7.25 1.26 12.84
C LEU A 37 -5.94 0.64 12.31
N TRP A 38 -4.92 1.45 12.05
CA TRP A 38 -3.60 0.98 11.63
C TRP A 38 -2.94 0.09 12.67
N ILE A 39 -2.94 0.51 13.93
CA ILE A 39 -2.38 -0.28 15.04
C ILE A 39 -3.10 -1.62 15.17
N SER A 40 -4.44 -1.64 15.06
CA SER A 40 -5.24 -2.86 15.14
C SER A 40 -4.93 -3.82 13.98
N ALA A 41 -4.84 -3.30 12.76
CA ALA A 41 -4.50 -4.10 11.58
C ALA A 41 -3.05 -4.63 11.63
N LEU A 42 -2.11 -3.84 12.15
CA LEU A 42 -0.73 -4.30 12.35
C LEU A 42 -0.64 -5.38 13.44
N ARG A 43 -1.33 -5.20 14.57
CA ARG A 43 -1.42 -6.23 15.62
C ARG A 43 -1.99 -7.54 15.08
N LEU A 44 -2.96 -7.48 14.17
CA LEU A 44 -3.47 -8.66 13.47
C LEU A 44 -2.35 -9.38 12.69
N VAL A 45 -1.56 -8.65 11.91
CA VAL A 45 -0.42 -9.20 11.15
C VAL A 45 0.66 -9.78 12.07
N GLN A 46 0.98 -9.08 13.15
CA GLN A 46 2.03 -9.46 14.09
C GLN A 46 1.67 -10.60 15.04
N ARG A 47 0.39 -10.96 15.15
CA ARG A 47 -0.06 -12.05 16.02
C ARG A 47 0.72 -13.33 15.70
N GLU A 48 1.61 -13.73 16.61
CA GLU A 48 2.37 -14.97 16.52
C GLU A 48 1.42 -16.17 16.65
N ARG A 49 1.83 -17.32 16.10
CA ARG A 49 1.03 -18.55 16.02
C ARG A 49 0.86 -19.28 17.36
N ASP A 50 0.62 -18.56 18.46
CA ASP A 50 0.26 -19.19 19.73
C ASP A 50 -1.23 -18.95 19.98
N PRO A 51 -2.11 -19.92 19.63
CA PRO A 51 -3.54 -19.73 19.76
C PRO A 51 -3.95 -19.96 21.21
N ILE A 52 -4.63 -18.98 21.80
CA ILE A 52 -5.54 -19.23 22.92
C ILE A 52 -6.96 -19.51 22.38
N GLU A 53 -7.32 -19.01 21.19
CA GLU A 53 -8.64 -19.26 20.60
C GLU A 53 -8.62 -19.25 19.05
N GLY A 54 -9.10 -20.34 18.44
CA GLY A 54 -9.57 -20.41 17.04
C GLY A 54 -8.52 -20.59 15.93
N PRO A 55 -8.95 -20.99 14.71
CA PRO A 55 -8.08 -21.09 13.55
C PRO A 55 -7.63 -19.69 13.11
N MET A 56 -6.34 -19.38 13.28
CA MET A 56 -5.81 -18.08 12.89
C MET A 56 -5.71 -17.95 11.36
N PRO A 57 -6.18 -16.84 10.76
CA PRO A 57 -6.08 -16.62 9.32
C PRO A 57 -4.64 -16.70 8.82
N ARG A 58 -4.45 -17.18 7.58
CA ARG A 58 -3.13 -17.22 6.93
C ARG A 58 -2.53 -15.81 6.90
N LEU A 59 -1.19 -15.74 6.89
CA LEU A 59 -0.47 -14.46 6.84
C LEU A 59 -0.96 -13.59 5.69
N ASP A 60 -1.18 -14.17 4.51
CA ASP A 60 -1.65 -13.47 3.32
C ASP A 60 -3.01 -12.78 3.54
N THR A 61 -3.94 -13.43 4.25
CA THR A 61 -5.24 -12.83 4.60
C THR A 61 -5.05 -11.65 5.55
N ARG A 62 -4.16 -11.77 6.54
CA ARG A 62 -3.87 -10.70 7.50
C ARG A 62 -3.19 -9.51 6.82
N LEU A 63 -2.28 -9.78 5.88
CA LEU A 63 -1.66 -8.75 5.05
C LEU A 63 -2.64 -8.11 4.09
N CYS A 64 -3.58 -8.86 3.51
CA CYS A 64 -4.66 -8.32 2.68
C CYS A 64 -5.55 -7.36 3.49
N MET A 65 -5.89 -7.71 4.73
CA MET A 65 -6.60 -6.81 5.63
C MET A 65 -5.83 -5.50 5.81
N LEU A 66 -4.53 -5.56 6.14
CA LEU A 66 -3.71 -4.38 6.39
C LEU A 66 -3.43 -3.53 5.13
N LEU A 67 -3.01 -4.15 4.02
CA LEU A 67 -2.46 -3.47 2.85
C LEU A 67 -3.48 -3.27 1.73
N SER A 68 -4.68 -3.83 1.86
CA SER A 68 -5.75 -3.66 0.87
C SER A 68 -7.06 -3.20 1.48
N ILE A 69 -7.63 -3.92 2.43
CA ILE A 69 -8.95 -3.57 2.99
C ILE A 69 -8.88 -2.28 3.80
N THR A 70 -7.91 -2.14 4.71
CA THR A 70 -7.77 -0.92 5.53
C THR A 70 -7.57 0.35 4.69
N PRO A 71 -6.67 0.40 3.68
CA PRO A 71 -6.59 1.54 2.77
C PRO A 71 -7.93 1.85 2.07
N LEU A 72 -8.67 0.83 1.61
CA LEU A 72 -9.95 1.05 0.93
C LEU A 72 -11.04 1.56 1.88
N VAL A 73 -11.05 1.11 3.14
CA VAL A 73 -11.95 1.63 4.18
C VAL A 73 -11.66 3.13 4.41
N ILE A 74 -10.39 3.50 4.49
CA ILE A 74 -9.96 4.89 4.65
C ILE A 74 -10.30 5.72 3.41
N ALA A 75 -10.13 5.16 2.21
CA ALA A 75 -10.53 5.79 0.95
C ALA A 75 -12.00 6.16 0.97
N ASN A 76 -12.88 5.20 1.28
CA ASN A 76 -14.31 5.45 1.38
C ASN A 76 -14.66 6.53 2.41
N LEU A 77 -13.96 6.55 3.56
CA LEU A 77 -14.17 7.58 4.59
C LEU A 77 -13.74 8.97 4.13
N ILE A 78 -12.69 9.08 3.33
CA ILE A 78 -12.22 10.36 2.79
C ILE A 78 -13.13 10.83 1.66
N GLU A 79 -13.48 9.93 0.73
CA GLU A 79 -14.37 10.22 -0.39
C GLU A 79 -15.73 10.72 0.08
N GLU A 80 -16.31 10.10 1.12
CA GLU A 80 -17.60 10.53 1.68
C GLU A 80 -17.56 11.95 2.28
N GLU A 81 -16.44 12.35 2.88
CA GLU A 81 -16.27 13.74 3.35
C GLU A 81 -16.21 14.71 2.17
N GLU A 82 -15.43 14.36 1.15
CA GLU A 82 -15.26 15.19 -0.04
C GLU A 82 -16.56 15.36 -0.82
N THR A 83 -17.34 14.29 -0.97
CA THR A 83 -18.66 14.37 -1.61
C THR A 83 -19.62 15.24 -0.81
N ALA A 84 -19.65 15.11 0.52
CA ALA A 84 -20.53 15.92 1.37
C ALA A 84 -20.16 17.42 1.33
N LEU A 85 -18.87 17.74 1.22
CA LEU A 85 -18.39 19.11 1.07
C LEU A 85 -18.73 19.71 -0.30
N SER A 86 -18.61 18.93 -1.38
CA SER A 86 -19.00 19.35 -2.73
C SER A 86 -20.50 19.61 -2.85
N GLU A 87 -21.35 18.72 -2.31
CA GLU A 87 -22.81 18.91 -2.32
C GLU A 87 -23.25 20.16 -1.54
N ALA A 88 -22.57 20.46 -0.42
CA ALA A 88 -22.83 21.66 0.37
C ALA A 88 -22.42 22.95 -0.36
N ALA A 89 -21.37 22.92 -1.18
CA ALA A 89 -20.89 24.07 -1.95
C ALA A 89 -21.83 24.42 -3.13
N ASP A 90 -22.38 23.41 -3.80
CA ASP A 90 -23.28 23.60 -4.94
C ASP A 90 -24.67 24.15 -4.53
N CYS A 91 -25.07 23.96 -3.26
CA CYS A 91 -26.35 24.42 -2.75
C CYS A 91 -26.38 25.88 -2.27
N GLY A 92 -25.27 26.64 -2.41
CA GLY A 92 -25.24 28.10 -2.22
C GLY A 92 -25.71 28.62 -0.84
N SER A 93 -25.77 27.78 0.19
CA SER A 93 -26.25 28.16 1.53
C SER A 93 -25.10 28.73 2.37
N PRO A 94 -25.13 30.02 2.75
CA PRO A 94 -24.17 30.57 3.69
C PRO A 94 -24.69 30.27 5.09
N ASN A 95 -24.31 29.13 5.67
CA ASN A 95 -24.48 28.91 7.10
C ASN A 95 -23.23 29.44 7.83
N PRO A 96 -23.32 30.53 8.62
CA PRO A 96 -22.18 31.08 9.36
C PRO A 96 -21.87 30.29 10.65
N MET A 97 -22.23 29.01 10.72
CA MET A 97 -21.94 28.11 11.84
C MET A 97 -20.83 27.13 11.45
N ARG A 98 -19.76 27.63 10.83
CA ARG A 98 -18.56 26.84 10.47
C ARG A 98 -17.28 27.51 10.94
N GLU A 99 -17.37 28.32 11.99
CA GLU A 99 -16.23 29.13 12.45
C GLU A 99 -15.35 28.44 13.50
N ASN A 100 -15.50 27.12 13.80
CA ASN A 100 -14.60 26.49 14.78
C ASN A 100 -14.46 24.95 14.76
N THR A 101 -14.52 24.26 13.63
CA THR A 101 -14.30 22.79 13.64
C THR A 101 -13.66 22.23 12.38
N GLY A 102 -12.42 22.63 12.07
CA GLY A 102 -11.43 21.85 11.26
C GLY A 102 -11.96 20.99 10.10
N GLU A 103 -12.95 21.49 9.36
CA GLU A 103 -13.87 20.69 8.54
C GLU A 103 -13.27 20.53 7.13
N GLY A 104 -12.84 19.31 6.79
CA GLY A 104 -12.26 19.00 5.48
C GLY A 104 -10.79 18.64 5.54
N ASN A 105 -10.39 17.79 6.50
CA ASN A 105 -9.00 17.40 6.57
C ASN A 105 -8.72 15.96 6.99
N ARG A 106 -9.63 15.02 6.71
CA ARG A 106 -9.34 13.58 6.92
C ARG A 106 -8.05 13.14 6.22
N ARG A 107 -7.68 13.78 5.10
CA ARG A 107 -6.39 13.55 4.44
C ARG A 107 -5.19 13.96 5.31
N ASN A 108 -5.20 15.12 5.96
CA ASN A 108 -4.09 15.46 6.87
C ASN A 108 -4.16 14.68 8.19
N ASP A 109 -5.34 14.27 8.65
CA ASP A 109 -5.47 13.35 9.77
C ASP A 109 -4.88 11.96 9.44
N LEU A 110 -5.09 11.48 8.22
CA LEU A 110 -4.44 10.27 7.71
C LEU A 110 -2.91 10.45 7.63
N MET A 111 -2.44 11.58 7.08
CA MET A 111 -1.01 11.87 6.98
C MET A 111 -0.34 11.91 8.36
N SER A 112 -0.91 12.67 9.29
CA SER A 112 -0.38 12.81 10.65
C SER A 112 -0.45 11.50 11.43
N SER A 113 -1.51 10.70 11.27
CA SER A 113 -1.59 9.38 11.92
C SER A 113 -0.54 8.41 11.38
N LEU A 114 -0.25 8.42 10.07
CA LEU A 114 0.82 7.61 9.48
C LEU A 114 2.22 8.12 9.81
N GLN A 115 2.39 9.42 10.08
CA GLN A 115 3.62 9.97 10.64
C GLN A 115 3.84 9.46 12.07
N MET A 116 2.84 9.61 12.94
CA MET A 116 2.87 9.12 14.33
C MET A 116 3.03 7.59 14.40
N LEU A 117 2.49 6.85 13.43
CA LEU A 117 2.68 5.40 13.36
C LEU A 117 4.17 5.00 13.34
N GLY A 118 5.04 5.88 12.82
CA GLY A 118 6.50 5.69 12.81
C GLY A 118 7.12 5.54 14.20
N ASP A 119 6.50 6.10 15.24
CA ASP A 119 7.00 6.03 16.62
C ASP A 119 6.81 4.65 17.24
N PHE A 120 5.91 3.83 16.69
CA PHE A 120 5.62 2.46 17.15
C PHE A 120 6.55 1.43 16.50
N GLN A 121 7.87 1.63 16.59
CA GLN A 121 8.86 0.80 15.89
C GLN A 121 8.72 -0.71 16.15
N GLY A 122 8.38 -1.11 17.38
CA GLY A 122 8.14 -2.51 17.73
C GLY A 122 6.99 -3.14 16.92
N LEU A 123 5.96 -2.35 16.61
CA LEU A 123 4.79 -2.77 15.82
C LEU A 123 5.06 -2.78 14.30
N LEU A 124 6.13 -2.12 13.87
CA LEU A 124 6.47 -2.01 12.46
C LEU A 124 7.42 -3.10 11.95
N THR A 125 7.85 -4.02 12.83
CA THR A 125 8.71 -5.13 12.44
C THR A 125 7.99 -6.06 11.46
N PRO A 126 8.52 -6.25 10.22
CA PRO A 126 7.88 -7.10 9.23
C PRO A 126 8.08 -8.59 9.51
N PRO A 127 7.07 -9.44 9.26
CA PRO A 127 7.23 -10.89 9.19
C PRO A 127 8.32 -11.30 8.19
N ARG A 128 9.05 -12.39 8.50
CA ARG A 128 10.22 -12.86 7.71
C ARG A 128 9.95 -12.99 6.22
N SER A 129 8.74 -13.41 5.82
CA SER A 129 8.36 -13.62 4.42
C SER A 129 8.20 -12.34 3.61
N ILE A 130 8.03 -11.18 4.25
CA ILE A 130 7.80 -9.89 3.56
C ILE A 130 8.87 -8.84 3.82
N VAL A 131 9.99 -9.24 4.46
CA VAL A 131 11.15 -8.36 4.69
C VAL A 131 11.68 -7.81 3.36
N SER A 132 11.77 -8.65 2.32
CA SER A 132 12.24 -8.21 1.00
C SER A 132 11.34 -7.13 0.39
N ALA A 133 10.02 -7.29 0.48
CA ALA A 133 9.05 -6.32 0.00
C ALA A 133 9.12 -5.01 0.80
N ALA A 134 9.28 -5.08 2.12
CA ALA A 134 9.45 -3.89 2.96
C ALA A 134 10.74 -3.13 2.60
N ASN A 135 11.84 -3.85 2.36
CA ASN A 135 13.10 -3.27 1.93
C ASN A 135 13.01 -2.65 0.53
N GLN A 136 12.26 -3.27 -0.38
CA GLN A 136 12.00 -2.74 -1.71
C GLN A 136 11.19 -1.44 -1.66
N ALA A 137 10.17 -1.36 -0.81
CA ALA A 137 9.42 -0.12 -0.57
C ALA A 137 10.31 0.99 -0.01
N ALA A 138 11.19 0.67 0.94
CA ALA A 138 12.18 1.61 1.46
C ALA A 138 13.19 2.05 0.39
N ALA A 139 13.69 1.12 -0.44
CA ALA A 139 14.60 1.42 -1.53
C ALA A 139 13.96 2.33 -2.58
N LYS A 140 12.68 2.10 -2.90
CA LYS A 140 11.90 2.94 -3.83
C LYS A 140 11.83 4.38 -3.35
N ALA A 141 11.47 4.59 -2.08
CA ALA A 141 11.44 5.93 -1.48
C ALA A 141 12.84 6.58 -1.48
N MET A 142 13.88 5.82 -1.16
CA MET A 142 15.25 6.32 -1.11
C MET A 142 15.78 6.77 -2.49
N LEU A 143 15.46 6.01 -3.55
CA LEU A 143 15.83 6.36 -4.92
C LEU A 143 15.07 7.60 -5.42
N PHE A 144 13.79 7.70 -5.07
CA PHE A 144 13.00 8.90 -5.36
C PHE A 144 13.61 10.16 -4.73
N LEU A 145 13.98 10.09 -3.44
CA LEU A 145 14.64 11.20 -2.74
C LEU A 145 15.99 11.58 -3.35
N SER A 146 16.66 10.63 -4.00
CA SER A 146 17.95 10.85 -4.68
C SER A 146 17.79 11.37 -6.12
N GLY A 147 16.56 11.69 -6.55
CA GLY A 147 16.26 12.15 -7.91
C GLY A 147 16.33 11.06 -8.99
N ILE A 148 16.48 9.80 -8.59
CA ILE A 148 16.54 8.66 -9.50
C ILE A 148 15.10 8.17 -9.71
N ASN A 149 14.42 8.73 -10.71
CA ASN A 149 13.06 8.31 -11.08
C ASN A 149 13.12 7.02 -11.93
N VAL A 150 13.21 5.89 -11.25
CA VAL A 150 13.12 4.57 -11.86
C VAL A 150 11.64 4.19 -11.94
N GLY A 151 11.13 3.94 -13.14
CA GLY A 151 9.72 3.60 -13.35
C GLY A 151 9.27 2.40 -12.51
N SER A 152 8.03 2.43 -12.01
CA SER A 152 7.44 1.46 -11.07
C SER A 152 7.70 -0.01 -11.44
N SER A 153 7.68 -0.36 -12.73
CA SER A 153 7.89 -1.72 -13.26
C SER A 153 9.31 -2.25 -13.11
N TYR A 154 10.29 -1.39 -12.88
CA TYR A 154 11.69 -1.80 -12.75
C TYR A 154 11.98 -2.37 -11.37
N PHE A 155 11.35 -1.82 -10.34
CA PHE A 155 11.56 -2.26 -8.96
C PHE A 155 11.12 -3.70 -8.74
N GLU A 156 10.04 -4.13 -9.37
CA GLU A 156 9.48 -5.49 -9.25
C GLU A 156 10.45 -6.57 -9.78
N CYS A 157 11.37 -6.19 -10.68
CA CYS A 157 12.33 -7.09 -11.32
C CYS A 157 13.75 -7.00 -10.74
N VAL A 158 14.06 -6.00 -9.90
CA VAL A 158 15.39 -5.89 -9.28
C VAL A 158 15.47 -6.82 -8.08
N ASN A 159 16.33 -7.84 -8.19
CA ASN A 159 16.67 -8.70 -7.08
C ASN A 159 17.36 -7.86 -5.99
N VAL A 160 16.75 -7.80 -4.79
CA VAL A 160 17.28 -7.06 -3.65
C VAL A 160 18.69 -7.54 -3.26
N LYS A 161 19.08 -8.77 -3.63
CA LYS A 161 20.46 -9.28 -3.42
C LYS A 161 21.52 -8.53 -4.23
N ASP A 162 21.15 -7.90 -5.34
CA ASP A 162 22.08 -7.16 -6.20
C ASP A 162 22.12 -5.66 -5.85
N MET A 163 21.30 -5.22 -4.89
CA MET A 163 21.38 -3.88 -4.32
C MET A 163 22.26 -3.89 -3.06
N PRO A 164 23.36 -3.13 -3.01
CA PRO A 164 24.21 -2.98 -1.83
C PRO A 164 23.54 -2.13 -0.72
N LEU A 165 22.22 -1.95 -0.79
CA LEU A 165 21.48 -1.04 0.07
C LEU A 165 20.89 -1.83 1.25
N ASN A 166 21.42 -1.61 2.44
CA ASN A 166 20.73 -1.95 3.70
C ASN A 166 19.55 -1.00 3.88
N CYS A 167 18.54 -1.13 3.03
CA CYS A 167 17.27 -0.45 3.22
C CYS A 167 16.56 -1.19 4.36
N SER A 168 16.73 -0.73 5.59
CA SER A 168 16.06 -1.28 6.80
C SER A 168 14.55 -1.00 6.75
N GLY A 169 13.87 -1.59 5.78
CA GLY A 169 12.45 -1.41 5.51
C GLY A 169 11.59 -2.07 6.58
N ASN A 170 10.43 -1.48 6.83
CA ASN A 170 9.50 -1.91 7.86
C ASN A 170 8.05 -1.85 7.33
N MET A 171 7.08 -2.30 8.13
CA MET A 171 5.67 -2.34 7.73
C MET A 171 5.10 -0.97 7.33
N ARG A 172 5.63 0.13 7.88
CA ARG A 172 5.17 1.48 7.54
C ARG A 172 5.48 1.82 6.08
N HIS A 173 6.61 1.36 5.55
CA HIS A 173 6.93 1.54 4.13
C HIS A 173 5.90 0.84 3.24
N LEU A 174 5.50 -0.38 3.58
CA LEU A 174 4.47 -1.11 2.84
C LEU A 174 3.10 -0.43 2.91
N ILE A 175 2.73 0.09 4.08
CA ILE A 175 1.47 0.83 4.27
C ILE A 175 1.47 2.11 3.42
N VAL A 176 2.55 2.89 3.46
CA VAL A 176 2.65 4.13 2.68
C VAL A 176 2.62 3.83 1.18
N GLU A 177 3.33 2.81 0.70
CA GLU A 177 3.21 2.35 -0.69
C GLU A 177 1.78 1.94 -1.06
N ALA A 178 1.09 1.21 -0.18
CA ALA A 178 -0.29 0.79 -0.41
C ALA A 178 -1.27 1.98 -0.47
N CYS A 179 -1.00 3.05 0.27
CA CYS A 179 -1.77 4.30 0.24
C CYS A 179 -1.45 5.13 -1.01
N ILE A 180 -0.17 5.24 -1.42
CA ILE A 180 0.23 5.92 -2.66
C ILE A 180 -0.37 5.22 -3.88
N ALA A 181 -0.31 3.89 -3.94
CA ALA A 181 -0.89 3.10 -5.04
C ALA A 181 -2.42 3.28 -5.20
N ARG A 182 -3.09 3.80 -4.17
CA ARG A 182 -4.54 4.08 -4.15
C ARG A 182 -4.86 5.58 -4.16
N ASN A 183 -3.88 6.44 -4.44
CA ASN A 183 -4.04 7.90 -4.45
C ASN A 183 -4.55 8.49 -3.11
N LEU A 184 -4.31 7.81 -1.99
CA LEU A 184 -4.60 8.33 -0.65
C LEU A 184 -3.49 9.26 -0.14
N LEU A 185 -2.26 9.01 -0.62
CA LEU A 185 -1.09 9.81 -0.36
C LEU A 185 -0.39 10.11 -1.68
N ASP A 186 0.34 11.22 -1.70
CA ASP A 186 1.29 11.51 -2.75
C ASP A 186 2.71 11.03 -2.34
N THR A 187 3.60 10.93 -3.33
CA THR A 187 5.04 10.67 -3.18
C THR A 187 5.76 11.65 -2.26
N SER A 188 5.15 12.80 -1.97
CA SER A 188 5.60 13.71 -0.90
C SER A 188 5.74 13.03 0.47
N ALA A 189 5.04 11.93 0.72
CA ALA A 189 5.19 11.11 1.93
C ALA A 189 6.62 10.57 2.12
N TYR A 190 7.40 10.43 1.04
CA TYR A 190 8.79 9.99 1.12
C TYR A 190 9.69 10.99 1.84
N PHE A 191 9.32 12.27 1.90
CA PHE A 191 10.08 13.32 2.59
C PHE A 191 9.75 13.43 4.08
N TRP A 192 8.87 12.59 4.62
CA TRP A 192 8.55 12.65 6.05
C TRP A 192 9.81 12.41 6.92
N PRO A 193 10.00 13.19 8.00
CA PRO A 193 11.13 13.01 8.90
C PRO A 193 11.23 11.57 9.40
N GLY A 194 12.42 10.97 9.30
CA GLY A 194 12.66 9.59 9.73
C GLY A 194 11.92 8.51 8.91
N TYR A 195 11.34 8.83 7.75
CA TYR A 195 10.71 7.84 6.88
C TYR A 195 11.74 6.91 6.23
N VAL A 196 12.83 7.46 5.68
CA VAL A 196 13.95 6.69 5.15
C VAL A 196 15.23 7.04 5.90
N ASN A 197 15.91 6.04 6.44
CA ASN A 197 17.23 6.18 7.04
C ASN A 197 18.30 5.86 5.98
N GLY A 198 18.74 6.86 5.21
CA GLY A 198 19.90 6.72 4.33
C GLY A 198 19.92 7.70 3.16
N HIS A 199 21.12 8.14 2.79
CA HIS A 199 21.40 8.83 1.53
C HIS A 199 22.02 7.84 0.55
N ILE A 200 21.49 7.75 -0.68
CA ILE A 200 22.18 7.05 -1.77
C ILE A 200 23.20 8.03 -2.34
N ASN A 201 24.43 7.95 -1.82
CA ASN A 201 25.49 8.80 -2.34
C ASN A 201 26.04 8.28 -3.68
N GLN A 202 25.81 7.00 -4.04
CA GLN A 202 26.30 6.43 -5.30
C GLN A 202 25.36 5.32 -5.82
N MET A 203 25.01 5.43 -7.10
CA MET A 203 24.33 4.40 -7.89
C MET A 203 25.31 3.24 -8.12
N PRO A 204 25.04 1.99 -7.68
CA PRO A 204 25.88 0.85 -8.05
C PRO A 204 26.11 0.78 -9.57
N PRO A 205 27.34 0.50 -10.03
CA PRO A 205 27.68 0.46 -11.46
C PRO A 205 26.92 -0.61 -12.27
N ASN A 206 26.16 -1.48 -11.59
CA ASN A 206 25.42 -2.60 -12.18
C ASN A 206 23.90 -2.37 -12.30
N PHE A 207 23.38 -1.14 -12.20
CA PHE A 207 21.98 -0.90 -12.57
C PHE A 207 21.80 -1.20 -14.08
N PRO A 208 21.05 -2.24 -14.49
CA PRO A 208 20.70 -2.38 -15.89
C PRO A 208 19.82 -1.19 -16.27
N THR A 209 20.27 -0.29 -17.11
CA THR A 209 19.50 0.90 -17.53
C THR A 209 18.21 0.55 -18.28
N GLN A 210 18.02 -0.71 -18.65
CA GLN A 210 16.80 -1.22 -19.27
C GLN A 210 16.54 -2.66 -18.80
N VAL A 211 15.40 -2.89 -18.15
CA VAL A 211 14.78 -4.22 -18.11
C VAL A 211 14.03 -4.41 -19.42
N PRO A 212 14.07 -5.58 -20.07
CA PRO A 212 13.21 -5.85 -21.21
C PRO A 212 11.75 -5.66 -20.78
N SER A 213 11.08 -4.66 -21.36
CA SER A 213 9.66 -4.42 -21.14
C SER A 213 8.85 -5.69 -21.42
N TRP A 214 7.66 -5.80 -20.82
CA TRP A 214 6.70 -6.87 -21.17
C TRP A 214 6.51 -6.99 -22.69
N SER A 215 6.59 -5.87 -23.43
CA SER A 215 6.58 -5.84 -24.89
C SER A 215 7.81 -6.46 -25.57
N SER A 216 8.99 -6.42 -24.95
CA SER A 216 10.20 -7.12 -25.40
C SER A 216 10.11 -8.63 -25.15
N PHE A 217 9.53 -9.04 -24.02
CA PHE A 217 9.23 -10.46 -23.75
C PHE A 217 8.20 -11.01 -24.74
N MET A 218 7.10 -10.27 -24.98
CA MET A 218 6.05 -10.65 -25.94
C MET A 218 6.52 -10.66 -27.40
N LYS A 219 7.60 -9.94 -27.73
CA LYS A 219 8.23 -10.03 -29.06
C LYS A 219 8.90 -11.38 -29.29
N GLY A 220 9.21 -12.13 -28.22
CA GLY A 220 9.90 -13.41 -28.29
C GLY A 220 11.33 -13.27 -28.81
N ALA A 221 12.14 -14.31 -28.61
CA ALA A 221 13.42 -14.42 -29.28
C ALA A 221 13.19 -14.76 -30.77
N PRO A 222 14.01 -14.25 -31.70
CA PRO A 222 13.94 -14.66 -33.10
C PRO A 222 14.11 -16.18 -33.19
N LEU A 223 13.25 -16.84 -33.98
CA LEU A 223 13.32 -18.28 -34.19
C LEU A 223 14.68 -18.65 -34.77
N THR A 224 15.37 -19.61 -34.16
CA THR A 224 16.67 -20.06 -34.65
C THR A 224 16.52 -20.74 -36.01
N PRO A 225 17.53 -20.65 -36.90
CA PRO A 225 17.46 -21.27 -38.23
C PRO A 225 17.17 -22.78 -38.20
N ALA A 226 17.64 -23.47 -37.15
CA ALA A 226 17.36 -24.88 -36.92
C ALA A 226 15.86 -25.16 -36.68
N LEU A 227 15.19 -24.30 -35.90
CA LEU A 227 13.76 -24.42 -35.61
C LEU A 227 12.90 -24.04 -36.82
N ILE A 228 13.33 -23.03 -37.60
CA ILE A 228 12.70 -22.66 -38.87
C ILE A 228 12.75 -23.84 -39.84
N ASN A 229 13.92 -24.47 -40.00
CA ASN A 229 14.06 -25.64 -40.88
C ASN A 229 13.23 -26.84 -40.41
N ALA A 230 13.06 -27.03 -39.09
CA ALA A 230 12.21 -28.08 -38.54
C ALA A 230 10.71 -27.84 -38.76
N LEU A 231 10.26 -26.57 -38.68
CA LEU A 231 8.86 -26.20 -38.96
C LEU A 231 8.52 -26.32 -40.46
N VAL A 232 9.48 -26.01 -41.33
CA VAL A 232 9.32 -26.19 -42.78
C VAL A 232 9.33 -27.66 -43.18
N SER A 233 10.11 -28.50 -42.50
CA SER A 233 10.20 -29.94 -42.81
C SER A 233 9.04 -30.76 -42.24
N SER A 234 8.31 -30.26 -41.25
CA SER A 234 7.16 -30.94 -40.65
C SER A 234 5.96 -30.00 -40.50
N PRO A 235 5.32 -29.57 -41.59
CA PRO A 235 4.13 -28.75 -41.51
C PRO A 235 3.01 -29.52 -40.78
N ALA A 236 2.36 -28.86 -39.82
CA ALA A 236 1.21 -29.43 -39.15
C ALA A 236 0.12 -29.72 -40.20
N SER A 237 -0.32 -30.97 -40.29
CA SER A 237 -1.44 -31.36 -41.14
C SER A 237 -2.72 -30.64 -40.70
N ARG A 238 -3.51 -30.17 -41.66
CA ARG A 238 -4.83 -29.55 -41.44
C ARG A 238 -5.79 -30.42 -40.65
#